data_AF-A0A8B2YP93-F1
#
_entry.id   AF-A0A8B2YP93-F1
#
_cell.length_a   1.000
_cell.length_b   1.000
_cell.length_c   1.000
_cell.angle_alpha   90.00
_cell.angle_beta   90.00
_cell.angle_gamma   90.00
#
_symmetry.space_group_name_H-M   'P 1'
#
loop_
_entity.id
_entity.type
_entity.pdbx_description
1 polymer ?
#
loop_
_entity_poly.entity_id
_entity_poly.type
_entity_poly.pdbx_seq_one_letter_code
_entity_poly.pdbx_strand_id
1 'polypeptide(L)'
;QSAERGAFVNLISVRVFEALGLDTTPLVQAREEYKRIQEQKRREQKEKEAEERKVQEEQHQRLLNEQKQKFLDGERITGEMFLEITGRDGFDIHIRTKGTFNRHVRGIDRNGTVSFRKIKGCRTPDFTGCHKAVSVYLAFITEKEGK
;
A
#
# COMPACT_ATOMS: atom_id res chain seq x y z
N GLN A 1 -37.35 -11.76 31.63
CA GLN A 1 -36.64 -11.31 30.42
C GLN A 1 -35.16 -11.59 30.62
N SER A 2 -34.67 -12.70 30.08
CA SER A 2 -33.26 -13.07 30.19
C SER A 2 -32.48 -12.33 29.11
N ALA A 3 -31.58 -11.43 29.50
CA ALA A 3 -30.60 -10.88 28.58
C ALA A 3 -29.70 -12.04 28.11
N GLU A 4 -29.73 -12.36 26.82
CA GLU A 4 -28.81 -13.33 26.22
C GLU A 4 -27.37 -12.84 26.42
N ARG A 5 -26.47 -13.77 26.78
CA ARG A 5 -25.04 -13.46 26.97
C ARG A 5 -24.48 -12.79 25.72
N GLY A 6 -23.84 -11.64 25.89
CA GLY A 6 -23.24 -10.87 24.79
C GLY A 6 -24.15 -9.86 24.10
N ALA A 7 -25.42 -9.72 24.49
CA ALA A 7 -26.29 -8.66 23.99
C ALA A 7 -25.98 -7.29 24.62
N PHE A 8 -26.11 -6.21 23.83
CA PHE A 8 -25.91 -4.86 24.34
C PHE A 8 -27.04 -4.47 25.30
N VAL A 9 -26.68 -4.25 26.57
CA VAL A 9 -27.61 -3.75 27.60
C VAL A 9 -27.50 -2.22 27.66
N ASN A 10 -28.62 -1.50 27.54
CA ASN A 10 -28.65 -0.03 27.65
C ASN A 10 -28.44 0.42 29.11
N LEU A 11 -27.74 1.55 29.32
CA LEU A 11 -27.55 2.15 30.64
C LEU A 11 -28.88 2.53 31.31
N ILE A 12 -29.90 2.88 30.52
CA ILE A 12 -31.25 3.18 31.03
C ILE A 12 -31.83 1.95 31.73
N SER A 13 -31.63 0.75 31.18
CA SER A 13 -32.11 -0.50 31.78
C SER A 13 -31.48 -0.76 33.14
N VAL A 14 -30.19 -0.46 33.30
CA VAL A 14 -29.49 -0.56 34.59
C VAL A 14 -30.11 0.41 35.62
N ARG A 15 -30.33 1.67 35.22
CA ARG A 15 -30.92 2.70 36.10
C ARG A 15 -32.38 2.42 36.48
N VAL A 16 -33.16 1.82 35.57
CA VAL A 16 -34.54 1.40 35.85
C VAL A 16 -34.54 0.28 36.90
N PHE A 17 -33.66 -0.71 36.78
CA PHE A 17 -33.54 -1.77 37.79
C PHE A 17 -33.12 -1.21 39.15
N GLU A 18 -32.15 -0.30 39.17
CA GLU A 18 -31.71 0.41 40.38
C GLU A 18 -32.86 1.18 41.05
N ALA A 19 -33.63 1.96 40.28
CA ALA A 19 -34.76 2.74 40.78
C ALA A 19 -35.93 1.87 41.27
N LEU A 20 -36.10 0.67 40.71
CA LEU A 20 -37.09 -0.31 41.13
C LEU A 20 -36.60 -1.20 42.29
N GLY A 21 -35.37 -1.00 42.78
CA GLY A 21 -34.77 -1.84 43.84
C GLY A 21 -34.49 -3.29 43.41
N LEU A 22 -34.40 -3.53 42.10
CA LEU A 22 -34.12 -4.84 41.52
C LEU A 22 -32.61 -5.09 41.41
N ASP A 23 -32.19 -6.36 41.39
CA ASP A 23 -30.79 -6.72 41.24
C ASP A 23 -30.21 -6.27 39.89
N THR A 24 -29.24 -5.37 39.93
CA THR A 24 -28.56 -4.80 38.76
C THR A 24 -27.32 -5.60 38.35
N THR A 25 -26.85 -6.53 39.20
CA THR A 25 -25.62 -7.31 38.99
C THR A 25 -25.57 -8.00 37.62
N PRO A 26 -26.64 -8.67 37.16
CA PRO A 26 -26.64 -9.34 35.85
C PRO A 26 -26.48 -8.36 34.68
N LEU A 27 -27.05 -7.16 34.79
CA LEU A 27 -26.99 -6.13 33.75
C LEU A 27 -25.62 -5.48 33.67
N VAL A 28 -24.96 -5.26 34.82
CA VAL A 28 -23.60 -4.73 34.89
C VAL A 28 -22.61 -5.76 34.29
N GLN A 29 -22.73 -7.03 34.67
CA GLN A 29 -21.90 -8.12 34.13
C GLN A 29 -22.03 -8.24 32.60
N ALA A 30 -23.26 -8.21 32.07
CA ALA A 30 -23.48 -8.27 30.62
C ALA A 30 -22.84 -7.09 29.87
N ARG A 31 -22.85 -5.88 30.45
CA ARG A 31 -22.17 -4.70 29.85
C ARG A 31 -20.66 -4.83 29.87
N GLU A 32 -20.08 -5.34 30.95
CA GLU A 32 -18.64 -5.60 31.01
C GLU A 32 -18.21 -6.66 30.00
N GLU A 33 -18.96 -7.76 29.90
CA GLU A 33 -18.74 -8.81 28.91
C GLU A 33 -18.82 -8.28 27.48
N TYR A 34 -19.86 -7.49 27.16
CA TYR A 34 -20.00 -6.84 25.86
C TYR A 34 -18.80 -5.94 25.52
N LYS A 35 -18.31 -5.14 26.48
CA LYS A 35 -17.12 -4.29 26.29
C LYS A 35 -15.86 -5.13 26.00
N ARG A 36 -15.68 -6.25 26.70
CA ARG A 36 -14.55 -7.16 26.47
C ARG A 36 -14.58 -7.75 25.06
N ILE A 37 -15.75 -8.22 24.62
CA ILE A 37 -15.95 -8.76 23.26
C ILE A 37 -15.66 -7.70 22.19
N GLN A 38 -16.11 -6.45 22.38
CA GLN A 38 -15.85 -5.36 21.43
C GLN A 38 -14.37 -5.01 21.34
N GLU A 39 -13.68 -4.92 22.49
CA GLU A 39 -12.24 -4.64 22.49
C GLU A 39 -11.45 -5.78 21.84
N GLN A 40 -11.84 -7.04 22.08
CA GLN A 40 -11.25 -8.18 21.40
C GLN A 40 -11.45 -8.10 19.88
N LYS A 41 -12.67 -7.85 19.40
CA LYS A 41 -12.95 -7.66 17.97
C LYS A 41 -12.13 -6.53 17.35
N ARG A 42 -11.92 -5.43 18.06
CA ARG A 42 -11.09 -4.31 17.59
C ARG A 42 -9.62 -4.70 17.47
N ARG A 43 -9.11 -5.53 18.37
CA ARG A 43 -7.74 -6.04 18.31
C ARG A 43 -7.57 -7.03 17.16
N GLU A 44 -8.47 -7.99 17.04
CA GLU A 44 -8.49 -8.96 15.94
C GLU A 44 -8.56 -8.25 14.57
N GLN A 45 -9.39 -7.21 14.44
CA GLN A 45 -9.47 -6.43 13.20
C GLN A 45 -8.16 -5.69 12.89
N LYS A 46 -7.51 -5.10 13.91
CA LYS A 46 -6.22 -4.43 13.72
C LYS A 46 -5.10 -5.41 13.34
N GLU A 47 -5.08 -6.58 13.96
CA GLU A 47 -4.12 -7.64 13.63
C GLU A 47 -4.35 -8.15 12.21
N LYS A 48 -5.60 -8.39 11.83
CA LYS A 48 -5.96 -8.78 10.47
C LYS A 48 -5.55 -7.72 9.44
N GLU A 49 -5.83 -6.46 9.70
CA GLU A 49 -5.44 -5.35 8.82
C GLU A 49 -3.91 -5.21 8.72
N ALA A 50 -3.19 -5.38 9.83
CA ALA A 50 -1.72 -5.36 9.83
C ALA A 50 -1.15 -6.53 9.01
N GLU A 51 -1.74 -7.72 9.12
CA GLU A 51 -1.33 -8.89 8.34
C GLU A 51 -1.65 -8.71 6.85
N GLU A 52 -2.82 -8.19 6.51
CA GLU A 52 -3.19 -7.85 5.13
C GLU A 52 -2.22 -6.83 4.52
N ARG A 53 -1.81 -5.80 5.28
CA ARG A 53 -0.82 -4.82 4.83
C ARG A 53 0.54 -5.47 4.56
N LYS A 54 1.02 -6.36 5.43
CA LYS A 54 2.28 -7.09 5.22
C LYS A 54 2.21 -7.94 3.96
N VAL A 55 1.11 -8.68 3.76
CA VAL A 55 0.91 -9.50 2.57
C VAL A 55 0.90 -8.64 1.30
N GLN A 56 0.22 -7.50 1.32
CA GLN A 56 0.22 -6.55 0.20
C GLN A 56 1.62 -5.98 -0.08
N GLU A 57 2.36 -5.61 0.95
CA GLU A 57 3.73 -5.11 0.82
C GLU A 57 4.67 -6.18 0.24
N GLU A 58 4.58 -7.42 0.72
CA GLU A 58 5.33 -8.54 0.16
C GLU A 58 4.98 -8.81 -1.31
N GLN A 59 3.69 -8.80 -1.65
CA GLN A 59 3.23 -8.98 -3.04
C GLN A 59 3.76 -7.86 -3.93
N HIS A 60 3.71 -6.62 -3.45
CA HIS A 60 4.25 -5.46 -4.16
C HIS A 60 5.77 -5.61 -4.36
N GLN A 61 6.51 -6.06 -3.34
CA GLN A 61 7.95 -6.29 -3.48
C GLN A 61 8.30 -7.41 -4.46
N ARG A 62 7.52 -8.49 -4.47
CA ARG A 62 7.67 -9.56 -5.47
C ARG A 62 7.43 -9.03 -6.88
N LEU A 63 6.40 -8.21 -7.07
CA LEU A 63 6.11 -7.57 -8.36
C LEU A 63 7.29 -6.68 -8.81
N LEU A 64 7.84 -5.85 -7.92
CA LEU A 64 9.00 -5.01 -8.24
C LEU A 64 10.22 -5.84 -8.65
N ASN A 65 10.46 -6.98 -7.99
CA ASN A 65 11.54 -7.89 -8.36
C ASN A 65 11.32 -8.52 -9.74
N GLU A 66 10.12 -9.01 -10.02
CA GLU A 66 9.78 -9.58 -11.33
C GLU A 66 9.95 -8.56 -12.45
N GLN A 67 9.45 -7.34 -12.25
CA GLN A 67 9.54 -6.27 -13.24
C GLN A 67 10.98 -5.78 -13.41
N LYS A 68 11.76 -5.71 -12.33
CA LYS A 68 13.20 -5.42 -12.41
C LYS A 68 13.90 -6.47 -13.28
N GLN A 69 13.64 -7.75 -13.06
CA GLN A 69 14.23 -8.82 -13.87
C GLN A 69 13.85 -8.68 -15.35
N LYS A 70 12.57 -8.50 -15.66
CA LYS A 70 12.10 -8.26 -17.04
C LYS A 70 12.82 -7.09 -17.71
N PHE A 71 12.97 -5.98 -17.00
CA PHE A 71 13.71 -4.83 -17.50
C PHE A 71 15.18 -5.18 -17.80
N LEU A 72 15.86 -5.90 -16.89
CA LEU A 72 17.24 -6.35 -17.09
C LEU A 72 17.37 -7.34 -18.25
N ASP A 73 16.38 -8.19 -18.47
CA ASP A 73 16.32 -9.12 -19.61
C ASP A 73 16.04 -8.39 -20.94
N GLY A 74 15.69 -7.10 -20.87
CA GLY A 74 15.48 -6.22 -22.02
C GLY A 74 14.04 -6.12 -22.46
N GLU A 75 13.10 -6.66 -21.68
CA GLU A 75 11.68 -6.41 -21.87
C GLU A 75 11.32 -4.95 -21.50
N ARG A 76 10.18 -4.50 -22.04
CA ARG A 76 9.64 -3.19 -21.71
C ARG A 76 8.80 -3.26 -20.45
N ILE A 77 9.13 -2.43 -19.48
CA ILE A 77 8.31 -2.17 -18.29
C ILE A 77 7.66 -0.80 -18.39
N THR A 78 6.63 -0.54 -17.59
CA THR A 78 5.99 0.78 -17.56
C THR A 78 6.92 1.85 -16.97
N GLY A 79 6.68 3.12 -17.32
CA GLY A 79 7.46 4.23 -16.75
C GLY A 79 7.32 4.34 -15.23
N GLU A 80 6.12 4.07 -14.71
CA GLU A 80 5.83 4.03 -13.27
C GLU A 80 6.62 2.93 -12.57
N MET A 81 6.59 1.71 -13.11
CA MET A 81 7.34 0.58 -12.57
C MET A 81 8.85 0.86 -12.54
N PHE A 82 9.38 1.52 -13.56
CA PHE A 82 10.79 1.95 -13.58
C PHE A 82 11.10 2.95 -12.45
N LEU A 83 10.20 3.90 -12.17
CA LEU A 83 10.38 4.84 -11.05
C LEU A 83 10.32 4.15 -9.68
N GLU A 84 9.42 3.19 -9.50
CA GLU A 84 9.28 2.45 -8.24
C GLU A 84 10.52 1.58 -7.97
N ILE A 85 10.98 0.84 -8.97
CA ILE A 85 12.20 0.01 -8.87
C ILE A 85 13.41 0.88 -8.52
N THR A 86 13.61 1.98 -9.26
CA THR A 86 14.76 2.88 -9.04
C THR A 86 14.71 3.55 -7.68
N GLY A 87 13.53 4.00 -7.24
CA GLY A 87 13.33 4.55 -5.91
C GLY A 87 13.65 3.54 -4.80
N ARG A 88 13.20 2.29 -4.94
CA ARG A 88 13.49 1.20 -3.99
C ARG A 88 14.99 0.92 -3.89
N ASP A 89 15.69 0.93 -5.02
CA ASP A 89 17.13 0.67 -5.07
C ASP A 89 17.98 1.86 -4.56
N GLY A 90 17.33 2.97 -4.20
CA GLY A 90 17.95 4.20 -3.71
C GLY A 90 18.51 5.10 -4.81
N PHE A 91 18.07 4.91 -6.06
CA PHE A 91 18.46 5.72 -7.20
C PHE A 91 17.43 6.84 -7.44
N ASP A 92 17.78 8.07 -7.05
CA ASP A 92 16.86 9.19 -7.19
C ASP A 92 16.91 9.84 -8.59
N ILE A 93 15.80 9.73 -9.31
CA ILE A 93 15.63 10.37 -10.61
C ILE A 93 15.17 11.83 -10.42
N HIS A 94 15.79 12.75 -11.14
CA HIS A 94 15.43 14.17 -11.12
C HIS A 94 13.93 14.41 -11.38
N ILE A 95 13.31 15.30 -10.59
CA ILE A 95 11.85 15.53 -10.57
C ILE A 95 11.23 15.86 -11.95
N ARG A 96 11.92 16.63 -12.80
CA ARG A 96 11.43 16.92 -14.16
C ARG A 96 11.36 15.65 -15.02
N THR A 97 12.33 14.75 -14.86
CA THR A 97 12.37 13.48 -15.57
C THR A 97 11.30 12.53 -15.06
N LYS A 98 11.08 12.48 -13.73
CA LYS A 98 9.94 11.77 -13.13
C LYS A 98 8.60 12.25 -13.71
N GLY A 99 8.43 13.57 -13.87
CA GLY A 99 7.26 14.16 -14.53
C GLY A 99 7.05 13.68 -15.97
N THR A 100 8.14 13.54 -16.74
CA THR A 100 8.07 12.98 -18.10
C THR A 100 7.68 11.50 -18.09
N PHE A 101 8.25 10.70 -17.18
CA PHE A 101 7.88 9.30 -16.99
C PHE A 101 6.38 9.15 -16.73
N ASN A 102 5.85 9.84 -15.72
CA ASN A 102 4.45 9.72 -15.32
C ASN A 102 3.45 10.23 -16.37
N ARG A 103 3.79 11.31 -17.08
CA ARG A 103 2.85 11.94 -18.02
C ARG A 103 2.85 11.28 -19.40
N HIS A 104 4.01 10.81 -19.86
CA HIS A 104 4.18 10.45 -21.27
C HIS A 104 4.68 9.03 -21.49
N VAL A 105 5.54 8.49 -20.63
CA VAL A 105 6.16 7.18 -20.86
C VAL A 105 5.16 6.07 -20.56
N ARG A 106 4.84 5.26 -21.59
CA ARG A 106 4.02 4.06 -21.45
C ARG A 106 4.87 2.82 -21.19
N GLY A 107 6.09 2.82 -21.71
CA GLY A 107 7.04 1.77 -21.40
C GLY A 107 8.44 2.11 -21.88
N ILE A 108 9.41 1.56 -21.17
CA ILE A 108 10.84 1.75 -21.38
C ILE A 108 11.57 0.42 -21.19
N ASP A 109 12.57 0.15 -22.02
CA ASP A 109 13.46 -1.01 -21.89
C ASP A 109 14.88 -0.59 -21.51
N ARG A 110 15.73 -1.57 -21.20
CA ARG A 110 17.14 -1.33 -20.82
C ARG A 110 17.97 -0.61 -21.89
N ASN A 111 17.55 -0.68 -23.16
CA ASN A 111 18.24 0.01 -24.26
C ASN A 111 17.84 1.49 -24.32
N GLY A 112 16.90 1.92 -23.46
CA GLY A 112 16.37 3.28 -23.44
C GLY A 112 15.30 3.52 -24.50
N THR A 113 14.75 2.48 -25.13
CA THR A 113 13.69 2.68 -26.13
C THR A 113 12.39 3.04 -25.42
N VAL A 114 11.88 4.23 -25.71
CA VAL A 114 10.66 4.75 -25.08
C VAL A 114 9.45 4.58 -26.00
N SER A 115 8.43 3.89 -25.48
CA SER A 115 7.07 4.00 -25.98
C SER A 115 6.32 5.06 -25.18
N PHE A 116 5.60 5.95 -25.87
CA PHE A 116 4.97 7.10 -25.20
C PHE A 116 3.57 7.42 -25.72
N ARG A 117 2.79 8.11 -24.88
CA ARG A 117 1.53 8.73 -25.24
C ARG A 117 1.79 10.13 -25.80
N LYS A 118 1.44 10.37 -27.06
CA LYS A 118 1.41 11.72 -27.64
C LYS A 118 0.10 12.42 -27.26
N ILE A 119 0.20 13.56 -26.60
CA ILE A 119 -0.96 14.40 -26.27
C ILE A 119 -1.30 15.26 -27.50
N LYS A 120 -2.57 15.24 -27.91
CA LYS A 120 -3.05 16.01 -29.07
C LYS A 120 -2.86 17.51 -28.80
N GLY A 121 -2.36 18.23 -29.81
CA GLY A 121 -2.11 19.67 -29.71
C GLY A 121 -0.84 20.07 -28.95
N CYS A 122 -0.09 19.11 -28.39
CA CYS A 122 1.19 19.36 -27.73
C CYS A 122 2.37 18.90 -28.60
N ARG A 123 3.53 19.54 -28.40
CA ARG A 123 4.80 19.08 -28.96
C ARG A 123 5.15 17.69 -28.41
N THR A 124 5.82 16.86 -29.21
CA THR A 124 6.40 15.60 -28.75
C THR A 124 7.35 15.88 -27.57
N PRO A 125 7.22 15.16 -26.45
CA PRO A 125 8.12 15.33 -25.30
C PRO A 125 9.57 15.01 -25.64
N ASP A 126 10.49 15.65 -24.93
CA ASP A 126 11.90 15.27 -24.96
C ASP A 126 12.15 14.15 -23.94
N PHE A 127 12.72 13.04 -24.40
CA PHE A 127 13.04 11.86 -23.59
C PHE A 127 14.52 11.74 -23.26
N THR A 128 15.35 12.73 -23.60
CA THR A 128 16.79 12.72 -23.29
C THR A 128 17.06 12.48 -21.81
N GLY A 129 16.25 13.07 -20.91
CA GLY A 129 16.34 12.81 -19.47
C GLY A 129 16.03 11.35 -19.09
N CYS A 130 15.03 10.73 -19.74
CA CYS A 130 14.67 9.33 -19.51
C CYS A 130 15.77 8.38 -19.98
N HIS A 131 16.36 8.61 -21.16
CA HIS A 131 17.47 7.80 -21.68
C HIS A 131 18.69 7.88 -20.75
N LYS A 132 19.03 9.08 -20.28
CA LYS A 132 20.10 9.27 -19.29
C LYS A 132 19.80 8.53 -17.98
N ALA A 133 18.56 8.61 -17.49
CA ALA A 133 18.17 7.92 -16.27
C ALA A 133 18.37 6.39 -16.39
N VAL A 134 17.99 5.79 -17.52
CA VAL A 134 18.23 4.35 -17.78
C VAL A 134 19.72 4.03 -17.76
N SER A 135 20.52 4.76 -18.53
CA SER A 135 21.96 4.51 -18.63
C SER A 135 22.67 4.64 -17.27
N VAL A 136 22.38 5.70 -16.52
CA VAL A 136 22.98 5.94 -15.20
C VAL A 136 22.50 4.90 -14.18
N TYR A 137 21.23 4.51 -14.22
CA TYR A 137 20.70 3.48 -13.34
C TYR A 137 21.35 2.12 -13.58
N LEU A 138 21.56 1.73 -14.85
CA LEU A 138 22.27 0.48 -15.19
C LEU A 138 23.73 0.49 -14.69
N ALA A 139 24.41 1.64 -14.76
CA ALA A 139 25.73 1.81 -14.16
C ALA A 139 25.68 1.68 -12.62
N PHE A 140 24.69 2.32 -11.99
CA PHE A 140 24.52 2.26 -10.54
C PHE A 140 24.30 0.84 -9.99
N ILE A 141 23.49 0.01 -10.65
CA ILE A 141 23.25 -1.37 -10.20
C ILE A 141 24.48 -2.25 -10.42
N THR A 142 25.20 -2.07 -11.53
CA THR A 142 26.42 -2.86 -11.82
C THR A 142 27.54 -2.54 -10.82
N GLU A 143 27.67 -1.28 -10.40
CA GLU A 143 28.60 -0.88 -9.33
C GLU A 143 28.21 -1.44 -7.95
N LYS A 144 26.91 -1.64 -7.68
CA LYS A 144 26.43 -2.22 -6.42
C LYS A 144 26.59 -3.74 -6.37
N GLU A 145 26.41 -4.44 -7.50
CA GLU A 145 26.51 -5.91 -7.58
C GLU A 145 27.97 -6.39 -7.71
N GLY A 146 28.87 -5.54 -8.20
CA GLY A 146 30.31 -5.83 -8.31
C GLY A 146 31.14 -5.58 -7.04
N LYS A 147 30.51 -5.16 -5.93
CA LYS A 147 31.12 -4.98 -4.61
C LYS A 147 30.60 -6.03 -3.64
#